data_AF-A0A524LBW4-F1
#
_entry.id   AF-A0A524LBW4-F1
#
_cell.length_a   1.000
_cell.length_b   1.000
_cell.length_c   1.000
_cell.angle_alpha   90.00
_cell.angle_beta   90.00
_cell.angle_gamma   90.00
#
_symmetry.space_group_name_H-M   'P 1'
#
loop_
_entity.id
_entity.type
_entity.pdbx_description
1 polymer ?
#
loop_
_entity_poly.entity_id
_entity_poly.type
_entity_poly.pdbx_seq_one_letter_code
_entity_poly.pdbx_strand_id
1 'polypeptide(L)' 'MLFDTDIGSDVDDALALGLLLTAWEALDLVAVTTVGRFGAIRARVAASLLARAGRNDVEVCIGEE' A
#
# COMPACT_ATOMS: atom_id res chain seq x y z
N MET A 1 -2.35 -11.12 4.32
CA MET A 1 -1.02 -10.50 4.43
C MET A 1 -1.18 -9.01 4.68
N LEU A 2 -0.41 -8.47 5.62
CA LEU A 2 -0.31 -7.03 5.87
C LEU A 2 0.96 -6.50 5.20
N PHE A 3 0.88 -5.37 4.52
CA PHE A 3 2.02 -4.70 3.90
C PHE A 3 2.27 -3.35 4.58
N ASP A 4 3.34 -3.27 5.38
CA ASP A 4 3.76 -2.04 6.05
C ASP A 4 4.86 -1.36 5.23
N THR A 5 4.68 -0.09 4.89
CA THR A 5 5.53 0.61 3.91
C THR A 5 5.61 2.10 4.18
N ASP A 6 6.76 2.72 3.92
CA ASP A 6 6.90 4.16 3.86
C ASP A 6 6.74 4.68 2.42
N ILE A 7 5.76 4.13 1.69
CA ILE A 7 5.48 4.47 0.30
C ILE A 7 5.53 5.98 0.00
N GLY A 8 6.31 6.34 -1.00
CA GLY A 8 6.59 7.72 -1.39
C GLY A 8 7.90 8.29 -0.83
N SER A 9 8.68 7.52 -0.07
CA SER A 9 10.07 7.86 0.26
C SER A 9 11.00 7.62 -0.93
N ASP A 10 10.87 6.45 -1.54
CA ASP A 10 11.52 6.06 -2.79
C ASP A 10 10.54 5.29 -3.69
N VAL A 11 11.06 4.74 -4.79
CA VAL A 11 10.24 4.16 -5.87
C VAL A 11 9.88 2.70 -5.62
N ASP A 12 10.69 1.98 -4.83
CA ASP A 12 10.58 0.54 -4.67
C ASP A 12 9.37 0.12 -3.84
N ASP A 13 8.89 0.94 -2.91
CA ASP A 13 7.60 0.69 -2.24
C ASP A 13 6.43 0.54 -3.22
N ALA A 14 6.37 1.45 -4.20
CA ALA A 14 5.32 1.44 -5.20
C ALA A 14 5.48 0.24 -6.16
N LEU A 15 6.72 -0.15 -6.46
CA LEU A 15 7.00 -1.36 -7.24
C LEU A 15 6.65 -2.64 -6.47
N ALA A 16 6.95 -2.69 -5.16
CA ALA A 16 6.61 -3.80 -4.29
C ALA A 16 5.09 -3.97 -4.20
N LEU A 17 4.35 -2.88 -3.94
CA LEU A 17 2.88 -2.91 -3.96
C LEU A 17 2.35 -3.35 -5.33
N GLY A 18 2.93 -2.86 -6.42
CA GLY A 18 2.58 -3.29 -7.78
C GLY A 18 2.78 -4.80 -7.98
N LEU A 19 3.90 -5.36 -7.53
CA LEU A 19 4.19 -6.79 -7.61
C LEU A 19 3.16 -7.60 -6.80
N LEU A 20 2.86 -7.18 -5.58
CA LEU A 20 1.83 -7.82 -4.75
C LEU A 20 0.46 -7.85 -5.46
N LEU A 21 0.10 -6.76 -6.12
CA LEU A 21 -1.14 -6.65 -6.88
C LEU A 21 -1.17 -7.56 -8.12
N THR A 22 -0.01 -7.88 -8.72
CA THR A 22 0.05 -8.87 -9.82
C THR A 22 -0.07 -10.32 -9.33
N ALA A 23 0.31 -10.60 -8.08
CA ALA A 23 0.32 -11.94 -7.49
C ALA A 23 -0.92 -12.23 -6.61
N TRP A 24 -2.01 -11.47 -6.79
CA TRP A 24 -3.19 -11.47 -5.93
C TRP A 24 -3.90 -12.83 -5.78
N GLU A 25 -3.78 -13.72 -6.76
CA GLU A 25 -4.37 -15.08 -6.67
C GLU A 25 -3.63 -15.97 -5.66
N ALA A 26 -2.33 -15.73 -5.47
CA ALA A 26 -1.48 -16.47 -4.53
C ALA A 26 -1.28 -15.74 -3.20
N LEU A 27 -1.50 -14.42 -3.18
CA LEU A 27 -1.27 -13.55 -2.03
C LEU A 27 -2.54 -12.77 -1.70
N ASP A 28 -3.12 -13.09 -0.55
CA ASP A 28 -4.25 -12.36 0.00
C ASP A 28 -3.75 -11.10 0.74
N LEU A 29 -3.53 -10.00 0.01
CA LEU A 29 -3.25 -8.69 0.60
C LEU A 29 -4.55 -8.14 1.21
N VAL A 30 -4.60 -8.02 2.54
CA VAL A 30 -5.81 -7.59 3.28
C VAL A 30 -5.75 -6.14 3.71
N ALA A 31 -4.54 -5.61 3.94
CA ALA A 31 -4.36 -4.23 4.34
C ALA A 31 -2.95 -3.71 4.00
N VAL A 32 -2.85 -2.40 3.84
CA VAL A 32 -1.61 -1.62 3.74
C VAL A 32 -1.55 -0.64 4.90
N THR A 33 -0.48 -0.67 5.69
CA THR A 33 -0.19 0.33 6.71
C THR A 33 0.93 1.24 6.22
N THR A 34 0.86 2.52 6.55
CA THR A 34 1.94 3.47 6.25
C THR A 34 2.70 3.87 7.49
N VAL A 35 4.04 3.91 7.41
CA VAL A 35 4.92 4.23 8.53
C VAL A 35 5.68 5.54 8.31
N GLY A 36 5.87 6.29 9.41
CA GLY A 36 6.70 7.49 9.46
C GLY A 36 5.98 8.77 9.04
N ARG A 37 6.77 9.83 8.86
CA ARG A 37 6.26 11.18 8.57
C ARG A 37 5.38 11.23 7.33
N PHE A 38 4.39 12.12 7.36
CA PHE A 38 3.44 12.34 6.27
C PHE A 38 2.51 11.14 6.00
N GLY A 39 2.20 10.34 7.02
CA GLY A 39 1.39 9.12 6.90
C GLY A 39 0.08 9.29 6.10
N ALA A 40 -0.62 10.43 6.24
CA ALA A 40 -1.83 10.73 5.45
C ALA A 40 -1.57 10.87 3.94
N ILE A 41 -0.45 11.48 3.54
CA ILE A 41 -0.07 11.59 2.12
C ILE A 41 0.32 10.22 1.59
N ARG A 42 1.11 9.45 2.35
CA ARG A 42 1.52 8.08 1.99
C ARG A 42 0.33 7.16 1.83
N ALA A 43 -0.62 7.20 2.77
CA ALA A 43 -1.85 6.42 2.70
C ALA A 43 -2.68 6.77 1.46
N ARG A 44 -2.73 8.05 1.08
CA ARG A 44 -3.39 8.48 -0.16
C ARG A 44 -2.68 7.93 -1.41
N VAL A 45 -1.35 7.84 -1.41
CA VAL A 45 -0.59 7.21 -2.50
C VAL A 45 -0.91 5.72 -2.61
N ALA A 46 -0.85 4.97 -1.50
CA ALA A 46 -1.22 3.56 -1.45
C ALA A 46 -2.65 3.33 -1.94
N ALA A 47 -3.63 4.06 -1.39
CA ALA A 47 -5.03 3.98 -1.80
C ALA A 47 -5.23 4.28 -3.29
N SER A 48 -4.49 5.25 -3.84
CA SER A 48 -4.58 5.58 -5.27
C SER A 48 -4.05 4.45 -6.17
N LEU A 49 -2.98 3.77 -5.76
CA LEU A 49 -2.44 2.63 -6.50
C LEU A 49 -3.39 1.42 -6.43
N LEU A 50 -3.91 1.10 -5.24
CA LEU A 50 -4.90 0.05 -5.02
C LEU A 50 -6.16 0.28 -5.87
N ALA A 51 -6.69 1.51 -5.87
CA ALA A 51 -7.87 1.87 -6.67
C ALA A 51 -7.63 1.71 -8.18
N ARG A 52 -6.44 2.09 -8.67
CA ARG A 52 -6.06 1.90 -10.09
C ARG A 52 -5.94 0.43 -10.48
N ALA A 53 -5.62 -0.44 -9.52
CA ALA A 53 -5.60 -1.89 -9.70
C ALA A 53 -6.97 -2.56 -9.45
N GLY A 54 -8.02 -1.79 -9.15
CA GLY A 54 -9.35 -2.30 -8.84
C GLY A 54 -9.49 -2.96 -7.47
N ARG A 55 -8.48 -2.81 -6.59
CA ARG A 55 -8.42 -3.43 -5.26
C ARG A 55 -8.88 -2.48 -4.15
N ASN A 56 -10.10 -1.95 -4.28
CA ASN A 56 -10.72 -1.09 -3.26
C ASN A 56 -11.17 -1.85 -2.00
N ASP A 57 -11.06 -3.18 -2.02
CA ASP A 57 -11.31 -4.09 -0.90
C ASP A 57 -10.18 -4.11 0.14
N VAL A 58 -8.97 -3.66 -0.22
CA VAL A 58 -7.80 -3.63 0.66
C VAL A 58 -7.85 -2.40 1.55
N GLU A 59 -7.79 -2.62 2.87
CA GLU A 59 -7.83 -1.53 3.85
C GLU A 59 -6.51 -0.73 3.82
N VAL A 60 -6.58 0.59 3.97
CA VAL A 60 -5.39 1.45 4.07
C VAL A 60 -5.43 2.21 5.39
N CYS A 61 -4.42 1.98 6.22
CA CYS A 61 -4.33 2.54 7.56
C CYS A 61 -3.10 3.44 7.68
N ILE A 62 -3.27 4.58 8.36
CA ILE A 62 -2.16 5.45 8.73
C ILE A 62 -1.56 4.92 10.03
N GLY A 63 -0.26 4.60 10.03
CA GLY A 63 0.50 4.19 11.21
C GLY A 63 1.00 5.39 12.03
N GLU A 64 1.83 5.09 13.03
CA GLU A 64 2.44 6.09 13.90
C GLU A 64 3.56 6.90 13.18
N GLU A 65 3.78 8.13 13.63
CA GLU A 65 4.81 9.03 13.09
C GLU A 65 6.23 8.74 13.57
#